data_AF-A0A2D5HJK1-F1
#
_entry.id   AF-A0A2D5HJK1-F1
#
_cell.length_a   1.000
_cell.length_b   1.000
_cell.length_c   1.000
_cell.angle_alpha   90.00
_cell.angle_beta   90.00
_cell.angle_gamma   90.00
#
_symmetry.space_group_name_H-M   'P 1'
#
loop_
_entity.id
_entity.type
_entity.pdbx_description
1 polymer ?
#
loop_
_entity_poly.entity_id
_entity_poly.type
_entity_poly.pdbx_seq_one_letter_code
_entity_poly.pdbx_strand_id
1 'polypeptide(L)'
;MLNIKCPNCGYRDESEFSCGGEAHIIRPGYEVVLSDKDWAEYLFMRHNPKGNFTERWFHAHGCRKWFNIVRNTVTNEIFEIYPTGSLPKSIEGKNAYKSNWRRLSEAEIKSLKK
;
A
#
# COMPACT_ATOMS: atom_id res chain seq x y z
N MET A 1 2.17 14.63 -14.00
CA MET A 1 2.08 15.35 -12.73
C MET A 1 0.75 15.10 -12.05
N LEU A 2 0.70 14.10 -11.17
CA LEU A 2 -0.44 13.87 -10.29
C LEU A 2 -0.55 14.97 -9.24
N ASN A 3 -1.78 15.29 -8.86
CA ASN A 3 -2.06 16.21 -7.76
C ASN A 3 -2.57 15.41 -6.56
N ILE A 4 -1.69 15.19 -5.58
CA ILE A 4 -1.92 14.30 -4.45
C ILE A 4 -2.34 15.12 -3.23
N LYS A 5 -3.51 14.82 -2.64
CA LYS A 5 -4.00 15.46 -1.41
C LYS A 5 -3.36 14.82 -0.17
N CYS A 6 -2.20 15.30 0.24
CA CYS A 6 -1.58 14.92 1.51
C CYS A 6 -2.58 15.16 2.67
N PRO A 7 -2.84 14.18 3.55
CA PRO A 7 -3.76 14.34 4.67
C PRO A 7 -3.39 15.48 5.63
N ASN A 8 -2.12 15.88 5.67
CA ASN A 8 -1.61 16.91 6.57
C ASN A 8 -1.35 18.25 5.87
N CYS A 9 -1.06 18.25 4.56
CA CYS A 9 -0.59 19.43 3.82
C CYS A 9 -1.52 19.88 2.68
N GLY A 10 -2.60 19.13 2.40
CA GLY A 10 -3.49 19.40 1.28
C GLY A 10 -2.90 18.95 -0.06
N TYR A 11 -3.42 19.52 -1.14
CA TYR A 11 -3.00 19.21 -2.51
C TYR A 11 -1.57 19.66 -2.78
N ARG A 12 -0.76 18.76 -3.32
CA ARG A 12 0.64 18.98 -3.70
C ARG A 12 0.98 18.18 -4.95
N ASP A 13 2.02 18.64 -5.62
CA ASP A 13 2.54 18.00 -6.82
C ASP A 13 3.18 16.63 -6.52
N GLU A 14 3.06 15.67 -7.43
CA GLU A 14 3.63 14.33 -7.29
C GLU A 14 5.13 14.31 -7.00
N SER A 15 5.87 15.30 -7.53
CA SER A 15 7.32 15.44 -7.32
C SER A 15 7.71 15.71 -5.87
N GLU A 16 6.78 16.11 -5.00
CA GLU A 16 7.02 16.23 -3.56
C GLU A 16 7.01 14.90 -2.82
N PHE A 17 6.57 13.81 -3.47
CA PHE A 17 6.33 12.53 -2.83
C PHE A 17 7.23 11.41 -3.37
N SER A 18 7.45 10.41 -2.52
CA SER A 18 8.06 9.14 -2.92
C SER A 18 7.00 8.04 -2.89
N CYS A 19 6.86 7.30 -3.98
CA CYS A 19 6.02 6.11 -4.04
C CYS A 19 6.72 4.95 -3.32
N GLY A 20 6.06 4.38 -2.31
CA GLY A 20 6.55 3.25 -1.52
C GLY A 20 5.98 1.89 -1.95
N GLY A 21 5.39 1.83 -3.15
CA GLY A 21 4.79 0.63 -3.72
C GLY A 21 3.53 0.18 -2.98
N GLU A 22 3.34 -1.14 -2.94
CA GLU A 22 2.16 -1.79 -2.38
C GLU A 22 1.89 -1.41 -0.91
N ALA A 23 0.61 -1.19 -0.59
CA ALA A 23 0.12 -1.01 0.77
C ALA A 23 -0.22 -2.32 1.48
N HIS A 24 -0.35 -2.21 2.81
CA HIS A 24 -0.82 -3.31 3.66
C HIS A 24 0.08 -4.54 3.66
N ILE A 25 1.39 -4.38 3.51
CA ILE A 25 2.35 -5.47 3.76
C ILE A 25 2.89 -5.31 5.16
N ILE A 26 2.61 -6.29 6.01
CA ILE A 26 3.11 -6.31 7.38
C ILE A 26 4.45 -7.04 7.42
N ARG A 27 5.40 -6.48 8.15
CA ARG A 27 6.66 -7.17 8.43
C ARG A 27 6.38 -8.30 9.43
N PRO A 28 6.79 -9.55 9.14
CA PRO A 28 6.71 -10.62 10.12
C PRO A 28 7.46 -10.26 11.41
N GLY A 29 6.85 -10.51 12.56
CA GLY A 29 7.46 -10.35 13.88
C GLY A 29 8.63 -11.32 14.12
N TYR A 30 9.41 -11.10 15.18
CA TYR A 30 10.56 -11.95 15.51
C TYR A 30 10.13 -13.32 16.06
N GLU A 31 8.92 -13.37 16.62
CA GLU A 31 8.22 -14.53 17.14
C GLU A 31 7.64 -15.44 16.04
N VAL A 32 7.51 -14.92 14.81
CA VAL A 32 6.91 -15.64 13.70
C VAL A 32 7.96 -16.47 12.96
N VAL A 33 7.84 -17.79 13.05
CA VAL A 33 8.67 -18.71 12.26
C VAL A 33 8.10 -18.82 10.85
N LEU A 34 8.89 -18.36 9.87
CA LEU A 34 8.58 -18.46 8.45
C LEU A 34 9.54 -19.43 7.75
N SER A 35 9.04 -20.08 6.70
CA SER A 35 9.91 -20.81 5.78
C SER A 35 10.71 -19.83 4.90
N ASP A 36 11.82 -20.27 4.30
CA ASP A 36 12.58 -19.46 3.34
C ASP A 36 11.71 -18.97 2.18
N LYS A 37 10.75 -19.80 1.74
CA LYS A 37 9.78 -19.44 0.71
C LYS A 37 8.89 -18.27 1.16
N ASP A 38 8.34 -18.35 2.36
CA ASP A 38 7.49 -17.28 2.92
C ASP A 38 8.29 -15.99 3.15
N TRP A 39 9.56 -16.14 3.58
CA TRP A 39 10.47 -15.02 3.76
C TRP A 39 10.81 -14.34 2.43
N ALA A 40 11.11 -15.12 1.40
CA ALA A 40 11.34 -14.63 0.06
C ALA A 40 10.11 -13.91 -0.51
N GLU A 41 8.90 -14.41 -0.23
CA GLU A 41 7.67 -13.74 -0.62
C GLU A 41 7.50 -12.38 0.08
N TYR A 42 7.79 -12.28 1.37
CA TYR A 42 7.79 -11.00 2.09
C TYR A 42 8.87 -10.03 1.56
N LEU A 43 10.08 -10.51 1.29
CA LEU A 43 11.18 -9.66 0.86
C LEU A 43 11.02 -9.13 -0.57
N PHE A 44 10.66 -10.01 -1.51
CA PHE A 44 10.81 -9.73 -2.94
C PHE A 44 9.48 -9.62 -3.69
N MET A 45 8.43 -10.31 -3.25
CA MET A 45 7.20 -10.40 -4.03
C MET A 45 6.24 -9.26 -3.68
N ARG A 46 5.69 -8.59 -4.69
CA ARG A 46 4.66 -7.55 -4.52
C ARG A 46 3.54 -7.77 -5.51
N HIS A 47 2.33 -7.41 -5.12
CA HIS A 47 1.21 -7.32 -6.04
C HIS A 47 1.45 -6.16 -7.01
N ASN A 48 1.25 -6.40 -8.31
CA ASN A 48 1.41 -5.41 -9.37
C ASN A 48 0.22 -5.46 -10.34
N PRO A 49 -0.98 -5.00 -9.91
CA PRO A 49 -2.17 -5.08 -10.73
C PRO A 49 -2.18 -4.02 -11.84
N LYS A 50 -2.73 -4.40 -12.99
CA LYS A 50 -3.21 -3.44 -13.99
C LYS A 50 -4.62 -2.99 -13.60
N GLY A 51 -4.76 -1.75 -13.15
CA GLY A 51 -6.03 -1.19 -12.68
C GLY A 51 -5.93 -0.65 -11.25
N ASN A 52 -6.99 -0.78 -10.46
CA ASN A 52 -7.04 -0.20 -9.12
C ASN A 52 -6.04 -0.89 -8.19
N PHE A 53 -5.19 -0.09 -7.54
CA PHE A 53 -4.12 -0.55 -6.67
C PHE A 53 -4.12 0.22 -5.36
N THR A 54 -3.81 -0.50 -4.27
CA THR A 54 -3.61 0.10 -2.94
C THR A 54 -2.12 0.33 -2.74
N GLU A 55 -1.72 1.61 -2.73
CA GLU A 55 -0.33 2.06 -2.70
C GLU A 55 -0.02 2.85 -1.43
N ARG A 56 1.27 2.99 -1.10
CA ARG A 56 1.77 3.86 -0.03
C ARG A 56 2.60 4.99 -0.60
N TRP A 57 2.44 6.17 -0.03
CA TRP A 57 3.11 7.38 -0.46
C TRP A 57 3.69 8.12 0.75
N PHE A 58 4.91 8.63 0.59
CA PHE A 58 5.63 9.40 1.59
C PHE A 58 5.81 10.83 1.13
N HIS A 59 5.34 11.80 1.92
CA HIS A 59 5.49 13.23 1.60
C HIS A 59 6.91 13.72 1.90
N ALA A 60 7.85 13.36 1.04
CA ALA A 60 9.29 13.54 1.22
C ALA A 60 9.69 15.02 1.38
N HIS A 61 9.12 15.90 0.55
CA HIS A 61 9.41 17.34 0.56
C HIS A 61 8.42 18.16 1.39
N GLY A 62 7.66 17.52 2.28
CA GLY A 62 6.67 18.18 3.14
C GLY A 62 6.62 17.60 4.56
N CYS A 63 5.48 17.05 4.96
CA CYS A 63 5.29 16.63 6.36
C CYS A 63 6.07 15.37 6.76
N ARG A 64 6.74 14.68 5.82
CA ARG A 64 7.49 13.44 6.07
C ARG A 64 6.63 12.37 6.77
N LYS A 65 5.37 12.25 6.35
CA LYS A 65 4.45 11.20 6.82
C LYS A 65 4.10 10.27 5.68
N TRP A 66 3.89 9.01 6.05
CA TRP A 66 3.33 7.99 5.18
C TRP A 66 1.81 8.07 5.21
N PHE A 67 1.18 7.75 4.08
CA PHE A 67 -0.24 7.53 3.93
C PHE A 67 -0.48 6.57 2.77
N ASN A 68 -1.73 6.13 2.60
CA ASN A 68 -2.11 5.20 1.56
C ASN A 68 -2.99 5.89 0.52
N ILE A 69 -2.94 5.38 -0.71
CA ILE A 69 -3.74 5.84 -1.85
C ILE A 69 -4.38 4.63 -2.53
N VAL A 70 -5.61 4.80 -3.02
CA VAL A 70 -6.21 3.92 -4.04
C VAL A 70 -6.09 4.63 -5.38
N ARG A 71 -5.28 4.09 -6.29
CA ARG A 71 -5.01 4.69 -7.59
C ARG A 71 -5.22 3.67 -8.71
N ASN A 72 -5.77 4.09 -9.84
CA ASN A 72 -5.74 3.28 -11.05
C ASN A 72 -4.36 3.37 -11.71
N THR A 73 -3.64 2.26 -11.85
CA THR A 73 -2.29 2.24 -12.43
C THR A 73 -2.25 2.49 -13.93
N VAL A 74 -3.41 2.46 -14.62
CA VAL A 74 -3.53 2.75 -16.05
C VAL A 74 -3.89 4.21 -16.32
N THR A 75 -4.90 4.75 -15.61
CA THR A 75 -5.39 6.12 -15.83
C THR A 75 -4.74 7.16 -14.91
N ASN A 76 -4.07 6.69 -13.86
CA ASN A 76 -3.56 7.48 -12.74
C ASN A 76 -4.63 8.22 -11.91
N GLU A 77 -5.91 7.90 -12.11
CA GLU A 77 -6.99 8.44 -11.27
C GLU A 77 -6.83 7.99 -9.82
N ILE A 78 -6.98 8.93 -8.88
CA ILE A 78 -6.93 8.67 -7.44
C ILE A 78 -8.36 8.62 -6.90
N PHE A 79 -8.78 7.45 -6.43
CA PHE A 79 -10.13 7.24 -5.88
C PHE A 79 -10.22 7.56 -4.39
N GLU A 80 -9.14 7.32 -3.65
CA GLU A 80 -9.15 7.48 -2.19
C GLU A 80 -7.76 7.75 -1.65
N ILE A 81 -7.68 8.60 -0.62
CA ILE A 81 -6.48 8.83 0.19
C ILE A 81 -6.87 8.59 1.65
N TYR A 82 -6.07 7.80 2.37
CA TYR A 82 -6.39 7.36 3.72
C TYR A 82 -5.15 7.15 4.60
N PRO A 83 -5.28 7.23 5.94
CA PRO A 83 -4.16 7.06 6.87
C PRO A 83 -3.49 5.69 6.78
N THR A 84 -2.22 5.62 7.21
CA THR A 84 -1.55 4.33 7.45
C THR A 84 -2.26 3.56 8.55
N GLY A 85 -2.34 2.23 8.41
CA GLY A 85 -2.96 1.34 9.40
C GLY A 85 -4.48 1.25 9.32
N SER A 86 -5.14 2.05 8.49
CA SER A 86 -6.56 1.88 8.16
C SER A 86 -6.74 1.16 6.83
N LEU A 87 -7.92 0.58 6.62
CA LEU A 87 -8.32 -0.05 5.37
C LEU A 87 -9.04 0.96 4.45
N PRO A 88 -8.97 0.78 3.12
CA PRO A 88 -9.72 1.62 2.18
C PRO A 88 -11.23 1.46 2.37
N LYS A 89 -11.97 2.56 2.17
CA LYS A 89 -13.43 2.62 2.34
C LYS A 89 -14.18 2.74 1.02
N SER A 90 -13.55 3.26 -0.03
CA SER A 90 -14.10 3.33 -1.40
C SER A 90 -14.44 1.94 -1.94
N ILE A 91 -15.35 1.87 -2.90
CA ILE A 91 -15.73 0.59 -3.55
C ILE A 91 -14.52 0.04 -4.30
N GLU A 92 -13.84 0.92 -5.05
CA GLU A 92 -12.63 0.66 -5.81
C GLU A 92 -11.51 0.15 -4.90
N GLY A 93 -11.30 0.80 -3.77
CA GLY A 93 -10.28 0.45 -2.79
C GLY A 93 -10.56 -0.88 -2.08
N LYS A 94 -11.80 -1.11 -1.66
CA LYS A 94 -12.22 -2.40 -1.09
C LYS A 94 -12.02 -3.55 -2.07
N ASN A 95 -12.38 -3.34 -3.33
CA ASN A 95 -12.21 -4.35 -4.37
C ASN A 95 -10.73 -4.62 -4.64
N ALA A 96 -9.93 -3.56 -4.83
CA ALA A 96 -8.48 -3.68 -5.02
C ALA A 96 -7.75 -4.34 -3.86
N TYR A 97 -8.17 -4.04 -2.62
CA TYR A 97 -7.63 -4.69 -1.43
C TYR A 97 -7.96 -6.19 -1.40
N LYS A 98 -9.21 -6.56 -1.69
CA LYS A 98 -9.66 -7.96 -1.68
C LYS A 98 -9.10 -8.79 -2.84
N SER A 99 -8.90 -8.19 -4.02
CA SER A 99 -8.36 -8.88 -5.21
C SER A 99 -6.86 -9.16 -5.12
N ASN A 100 -6.18 -8.59 -4.12
CA ASN A 100 -4.76 -8.77 -3.94
C ASN A 100 -4.45 -10.18 -3.43
N TRP A 101 -3.72 -10.95 -4.24
CA TRP A 101 -3.37 -12.34 -3.95
C TRP A 101 -2.62 -12.52 -2.62
N ARG A 102 -1.85 -11.50 -2.17
CA ARG A 102 -1.11 -11.56 -0.89
C ARG A 102 -2.02 -11.69 0.32
N ARG A 103 -3.29 -11.28 0.23
CA ARG A 103 -4.23 -11.41 1.37
C ARG A 103 -4.48 -12.86 1.78
N LEU A 104 -4.21 -13.80 0.89
CA LEU A 104 -4.39 -15.22 1.10
C LEU A 104 -3.06 -15.98 1.19
N SER A 105 -1.92 -15.29 1.12
CA SER A 105 -0.63 -15.96 1.15
C SER A 105 -0.23 -16.36 2.56
N GLU A 106 0.49 -17.48 2.67
CA GLU A 106 0.94 -17.97 3.97
C GLU A 106 1.86 -16.98 4.68
N ALA A 107 2.75 -16.31 3.94
CA ALA A 107 3.63 -15.29 4.48
C ALA A 107 2.85 -14.16 5.15
N GLU A 108 1.80 -13.65 4.50
CA GLU A 108 0.97 -12.57 5.04
C GLU A 108 0.12 -13.05 6.23
N ILE A 109 -0.52 -14.22 6.11
CA ILE A 109 -1.35 -14.80 7.19
C ILE A 109 -0.52 -15.05 8.45
N LYS A 110 0.70 -15.60 8.31
CA LYS A 110 1.61 -15.84 9.44
C LYS A 110 2.10 -14.51 10.03
N SER A 111 2.37 -13.49 9.21
CA SER A 111 2.81 -12.16 9.66
C SER A 111 1.74 -11.38 10.44
N LEU A 112 0.46 -11.75 10.28
CA LEU A 112 -0.66 -11.14 11.00
C LEU A 112 -0.89 -11.74 12.40
N LYS A 113 -0.29 -12.90 12.70
CA LYS A 113 -0.39 -13.54 14.02
C LYS A 113 0.57 -12.82 14.97
N LYS A 114 0.00 -12.06 15.90
CA LYS A 114 0.70 -11.52 17.07
C LYS A 114 0.85 -12.56 18.16
#